data_AF-A0A951JXK4-F1
#
_entry.id   AF-A0A951JXK4-F1
#
_cell.length_a   1.000
_cell.length_b   1.000
_cell.length_c   1.000
_cell.angle_alpha   90.00
_cell.angle_beta   90.00
_cell.angle_gamma   90.00
#
_symmetry.space_group_name_H-M   'P 1'
#
loop_
_entity.id
_entity.type
_entity.pdbx_description
1 polymer ?
#
loop_
_entity_poly.entity_id
_entity_poly.type
_entity_poly.pdbx_seq_one_letter_code
_entity_poly.pdbx_strand_id
1 'polypeptide(L)'
;MPRIEAWEPFEAGASTTKLVRTLSGDPHEWLPQPATDRGPGHWAVEVRAGPASRLATCMVGEPHGDEHSVRRHIRWRADPEPEDEHMQRALPSFDGYLTLRSRDGDWPELRLEGDYAAPTGSIGAALGPSQQHALAAAAARGFLHDVFAKLIGDDRA
;
A
#
# COMPACT_ATOMS: atom_id res chain seq x y z
N MET A 1 -0.09 -15.78 9.10
CA MET A 1 1.13 -15.06 8.72
C MET A 1 1.28 -13.89 9.68
N PRO A 2 2.46 -13.27 9.83
CA PRO A 2 2.57 -12.08 10.67
C PRO A 2 1.77 -10.92 10.03
N ARG A 3 1.05 -10.16 10.87
CA ARG A 3 0.14 -9.09 10.46
C ARG A 3 0.79 -7.71 10.61
N ILE A 4 0.40 -6.78 9.76
CA ILE A 4 0.76 -5.36 9.83
C ILE A 4 -0.51 -4.53 9.81
N GLU A 5 -0.44 -3.39 10.50
CA GLU A 5 -1.42 -2.33 10.48
C GLU A 5 -0.70 -0.98 10.41
N ALA A 6 -1.17 -0.10 9.55
CA ALA A 6 -0.76 1.29 9.44
C ALA A 6 -2.01 2.15 9.23
N TRP A 7 -2.00 3.39 9.71
CA TRP A 7 -3.10 4.33 9.53
C TRP A 7 -2.59 5.76 9.40
N GLU A 8 -3.32 6.58 8.64
CA GLU A 8 -3.09 8.02 8.44
C GLU A 8 -4.41 8.76 8.73
N PRO A 9 -4.43 9.73 9.66
CA PRO A 9 -5.61 10.53 9.93
C PRO A 9 -5.76 11.65 8.90
N PHE A 10 -6.98 11.97 8.50
CA PHE A 10 -7.26 13.20 7.75
C PHE A 10 -7.53 14.38 8.70
N GLU A 11 -7.16 15.57 8.25
CA GLU A 11 -7.49 16.81 8.95
C GLU A 11 -9.00 17.08 9.01
N ALA A 12 -9.36 17.96 9.94
CA ALA A 12 -10.71 18.48 10.06
C ALA A 12 -11.19 19.16 8.79
N GLY A 13 -12.29 18.65 8.22
CA GLY A 13 -12.93 19.25 7.04
C GLY A 13 -12.56 18.61 5.70
N ALA A 14 -11.73 17.56 5.68
CA ALA A 14 -11.58 16.73 4.48
C ALA A 14 -12.94 16.15 4.06
N SER A 15 -13.30 16.30 2.79
CA SER A 15 -14.57 15.77 2.28
C SER A 15 -14.48 14.25 2.16
N THR A 16 -15.03 13.53 3.14
CA THR A 16 -15.10 12.05 3.12
C THR A 16 -15.72 11.54 1.83
N THR A 17 -16.81 12.14 1.35
CA THR A 17 -17.47 11.71 0.10
C THR A 17 -16.54 11.84 -1.10
N LYS A 18 -15.72 12.91 -1.18
CA LYS A 18 -14.70 13.05 -2.23
C LYS A 18 -13.65 11.96 -2.11
N LEU A 19 -13.13 11.73 -0.89
CA LEU A 19 -12.11 10.72 -0.64
C LEU A 19 -12.60 9.30 -0.97
N VAL A 20 -13.83 8.96 -0.54
CA VAL A 20 -14.50 7.70 -0.87
C VAL A 20 -14.67 7.56 -2.37
N ARG A 21 -15.12 8.61 -3.06
CA ARG A 21 -15.26 8.59 -4.53
C ARG A 21 -13.93 8.36 -5.23
N THR A 22 -12.86 9.06 -4.83
CA THR A 22 -11.53 8.90 -5.42
C THR A 22 -10.98 7.50 -5.17
N LEU A 23 -11.03 7.00 -3.94
CA LEU A 23 -10.54 5.66 -3.61
C LEU A 23 -11.44 4.56 -4.22
N SER A 24 -12.72 4.84 -4.47
CA SER A 24 -13.61 3.95 -5.22
C SER A 24 -13.39 4.00 -6.74
N GLY A 25 -12.70 5.03 -7.24
CA GLY A 25 -12.47 5.25 -8.67
C GLY A 25 -11.25 4.53 -9.23
N ASP A 26 -10.62 5.16 -10.22
CA ASP A 26 -9.44 4.63 -10.90
C ASP A 26 -8.23 4.56 -9.96
N PRO A 27 -7.59 3.38 -9.78
CA PRO A 27 -6.36 3.26 -9.00
C PRO A 27 -5.22 4.19 -9.44
N HIS A 28 -5.17 4.60 -10.71
CA HIS A 28 -4.19 5.59 -11.17
C HIS A 28 -4.32 6.93 -10.42
N GLU A 29 -5.48 7.29 -9.89
CA GLU A 29 -5.70 8.55 -9.17
C GLU A 29 -5.13 8.55 -7.74
N TRP A 30 -4.87 7.38 -7.13
CA TRP A 30 -4.50 7.30 -5.72
C TRP A 30 -3.37 6.31 -5.40
N LEU A 31 -3.00 5.38 -6.29
CA LEU A 31 -1.86 4.49 -6.06
C LEU A 31 -0.52 5.27 -6.05
N PRO A 32 0.51 4.76 -5.35
CA PRO A 32 1.85 5.32 -5.42
C PRO A 32 2.39 5.31 -6.87
N GLN A 33 3.11 6.36 -7.24
CA GLN A 33 3.71 6.48 -8.57
C GLN A 33 4.83 5.43 -8.77
N PRO A 34 5.08 4.95 -10.01
CA PRO A 34 4.54 5.43 -11.29
C PRO A 34 3.16 4.86 -11.68
N ALA A 35 2.43 4.19 -10.79
CA ALA A 35 1.07 3.66 -10.98
C ALA A 35 0.75 3.20 -12.42
N THR A 36 1.62 2.36 -13.00
CA THR A 36 1.53 1.98 -14.41
C THR A 36 0.62 0.76 -14.57
N ASP A 37 -0.44 0.88 -15.36
CA ASP A 37 -1.35 -0.23 -15.66
C ASP A 37 -0.62 -1.37 -16.39
N ARG A 38 -0.74 -2.59 -15.86
CA ARG A 38 -0.15 -3.83 -16.41
C ARG A 38 -1.22 -4.83 -16.87
N GLY A 39 -2.50 -4.44 -16.85
CA GLY A 39 -3.64 -5.28 -17.18
C GLY A 39 -4.68 -5.28 -16.05
N PRO A 40 -5.81 -6.00 -16.23
CA PRO A 40 -6.96 -5.92 -15.33
C PRO A 40 -6.59 -6.07 -13.85
N GLY A 41 -6.74 -4.98 -13.09
CA GLY A 41 -6.47 -4.92 -11.65
C GLY A 41 -4.99 -4.99 -11.25
N HIS A 42 -4.04 -4.99 -12.19
CA HIS A 42 -2.60 -5.11 -11.94
C HIS A 42 -1.87 -3.81 -12.28
N TRP A 43 -1.06 -3.32 -11.35
CA TRP A 43 -0.39 -2.03 -11.44
C TRP A 43 1.07 -2.19 -11.04
N ALA A 44 1.99 -1.55 -11.75
CA ALA A 44 3.36 -1.38 -11.25
C ALA A 44 3.41 -0.09 -10.41
N VAL A 45 3.78 -0.23 -9.14
CA VAL A 45 3.89 0.87 -8.18
C VAL A 45 5.25 0.83 -7.50
N GLU A 46 5.76 1.99 -7.08
CA GLU A 46 6.89 2.02 -6.18
C GLU A 46 6.43 1.75 -4.75
N VAL A 47 7.10 0.84 -4.04
CA VAL A 47 6.90 0.60 -2.61
C VAL A 47 8.16 1.00 -1.87
N ARG A 48 8.00 1.92 -0.91
CA ARG A 48 9.10 2.51 -0.14
C ARG A 48 9.16 1.93 1.27
N ALA A 49 10.33 1.47 1.69
CA ALA A 49 10.59 0.96 3.02
C ALA A 49 11.79 1.70 3.63
N GLY A 50 11.53 2.86 4.24
CA GLY A 50 12.59 3.78 4.68
C GLY A 50 13.31 4.40 3.47
N PRO A 51 14.65 4.39 3.40
CA PRO A 51 15.39 4.97 2.27
C PRO A 51 15.39 4.07 1.03
N ALA A 52 14.88 2.84 1.13
CA ALA A 52 14.84 1.90 0.01
C ALA A 52 13.49 1.99 -0.71
N SER A 53 13.53 1.99 -2.04
CA SER A 53 12.34 1.85 -2.88
C SER A 53 12.55 0.79 -3.97
N ARG A 54 11.47 0.11 -4.35
CA ARG A 54 11.46 -0.85 -5.46
C ARG A 54 10.10 -0.86 -6.14
N LEU A 55 10.12 -1.17 -7.44
CA LEU A 55 8.91 -1.46 -8.17
C LEU A 55 8.32 -2.81 -7.74
N ALA A 56 7.00 -2.83 -7.58
CA ALA A 56 6.24 -4.02 -7.24
C ALA A 56 5.00 -4.10 -8.14
N THR A 57 4.63 -5.32 -8.55
CA THR A 57 3.29 -5.56 -9.06
C THR A 57 2.31 -5.53 -7.88
N CYS A 58 1.40 -4.57 -7.92
CA CYS A 58 0.29 -4.37 -7.01
C CYS A 58 -1.02 -4.75 -7.69
N MET A 59 -1.74 -5.69 -7.10
CA MET A 59 -3.11 -6.01 -7.44
C MET A 59 -4.06 -5.20 -6.58
N VAL A 60 -5.06 -4.60 -7.24
CA VAL A 60 -6.10 -3.81 -6.60
C VAL A 60 -7.45 -4.45 -6.90
N GLY A 61 -8.14 -4.89 -5.85
CA GLY A 61 -9.49 -5.41 -5.96
C GLY A 61 -10.54 -4.33 -6.14
N GLU A 62 -11.75 -4.77 -6.51
CA GLU A 62 -12.93 -3.91 -6.61
C GLU A 62 -13.22 -3.20 -5.28
N PRO A 63 -13.77 -1.98 -5.32
CA PRO A 63 -14.19 -1.26 -4.13
C PRO A 63 -15.42 -1.92 -3.50
N HIS A 64 -15.43 -2.00 -2.17
CA HIS A 64 -16.57 -2.44 -1.38
C HIS A 64 -16.83 -1.42 -0.27
N GLY A 65 -18.05 -0.89 -0.18
CA GLY A 65 -18.40 0.10 0.82
C GLY A 65 -19.66 0.89 0.47
N ASP A 66 -19.81 2.05 1.10
CA ASP A 66 -20.93 2.99 0.97
C ASP A 66 -20.41 4.43 0.75
N GLU A 67 -21.25 5.44 0.95
CA GLU A 67 -20.88 6.85 0.75
C GLU A 67 -19.92 7.42 1.82
N HIS A 68 -19.70 6.69 2.92
CA HIS A 68 -18.89 7.10 4.07
C HIS A 68 -17.68 6.20 4.31
N SER A 69 -17.62 5.06 3.62
CA SER A 69 -16.55 4.08 3.75
C SER A 69 -16.28 3.38 2.44
N VAL A 70 -15.01 3.10 2.17
CA VAL A 70 -14.63 2.20 1.07
C VAL A 70 -13.45 1.35 1.49
N ARG A 71 -13.50 0.09 1.09
CA ARG A 71 -12.48 -0.91 1.30
C ARG A 71 -12.08 -1.51 -0.03
N ARG A 72 -10.76 -1.65 -0.24
CA ARG A 72 -10.20 -2.37 -1.39
C ARG A 72 -9.22 -3.42 -0.92
N HIS A 73 -9.26 -4.58 -1.56
CA HIS A 73 -8.19 -5.57 -1.42
C HIS A 73 -6.94 -5.06 -2.13
N ILE A 74 -5.80 -5.13 -1.45
CA ILE A 74 -4.50 -4.70 -1.97
C ILE A 74 -3.52 -5.84 -1.75
N ARG A 75 -2.80 -6.19 -2.81
CA ARG A 75 -1.77 -7.22 -2.74
C ARG A 75 -0.59 -6.84 -3.60
N TRP A 76 0.59 -6.65 -3.01
CA TRP A 76 1.79 -6.42 -3.79
C TRP A 76 2.83 -7.52 -3.60
N ARG A 77 3.60 -7.75 -4.66
CA ARG A 77 4.76 -8.62 -4.69
C ARG A 77 5.87 -7.90 -5.46
N ALA A 78 7.09 -7.99 -4.94
CA ALA A 78 8.25 -7.50 -5.67
C ALA A 78 8.36 -8.25 -7.01
N ASP A 79 8.56 -7.50 -8.09
CA ASP A 79 8.85 -8.10 -9.39
C ASP A 79 10.26 -8.71 -9.35
N PRO A 80 10.48 -9.91 -9.92
CA PRO A 80 11.82 -10.38 -10.17
C PRO A 80 12.53 -9.44 -11.16
N GLU A 81 13.71 -8.93 -10.81
CA GLU A 81 14.53 -8.20 -11.77
C GLU A 81 15.02 -9.14 -12.89
N PRO A 82 15.06 -8.70 -14.16
CA PRO A 82 15.44 -9.57 -15.29
C PRO A 82 16.89 -10.08 -15.24
N GLU A 83 17.78 -9.42 -14.49
CA GLU A 83 19.23 -9.70 -14.48
C GLU A 83 19.67 -10.60 -13.32
N ASP A 84 18.77 -10.96 -12.40
CA ASP A 84 19.07 -11.81 -11.25
C ASP A 84 18.24 -13.11 -11.29
N GLU A 85 18.77 -14.13 -11.98
CA GLU A 85 18.24 -15.51 -11.96
C GLU A 85 18.22 -16.13 -10.54
N HIS A 86 18.84 -15.46 -9.56
CA HIS A 86 18.76 -15.77 -8.14
C HIS A 86 17.78 -14.82 -7.43
N MET A 87 16.48 -14.98 -7.65
CA MET A 87 15.37 -14.15 -7.14
C MET A 87 15.49 -13.77 -5.65
N GLN A 88 16.18 -12.67 -5.34
CA GLN A 88 16.13 -12.02 -4.04
C GLN A 88 14.94 -11.07 -4.03
N ARG A 89 13.89 -11.41 -3.27
CA ARG A 89 12.84 -10.42 -3.00
C ARG A 89 13.38 -9.47 -1.95
N ALA A 90 13.88 -8.32 -2.36
CA ALA A 90 14.35 -7.30 -1.42
C ALA A 90 13.21 -6.71 -0.58
N LEU A 91 11.98 -6.72 -1.11
CA LEU A 91 10.78 -6.26 -0.41
C LEU A 91 9.90 -7.41 0.08
N PRO A 92 9.25 -7.24 1.25
CA PRO A 92 8.19 -8.14 1.70
C PRO A 92 6.98 -8.04 0.78
N SER A 93 6.33 -9.18 0.54
CA SER A 93 5.01 -9.18 -0.10
C SER A 93 3.93 -8.90 0.94
N PHE A 94 2.85 -8.26 0.53
CA PHE A 94 1.71 -7.94 1.37
C PHE A 94 0.42 -8.42 0.72
N ASP A 95 -0.55 -8.80 1.56
CA ASP A 95 -1.88 -9.23 1.16
C ASP A 95 -2.88 -8.76 2.22
N GLY A 96 -3.74 -7.80 1.86
CA GLY A 96 -4.55 -7.10 2.84
C GLY A 96 -5.55 -6.13 2.26
N TYR A 97 -5.95 -5.16 3.05
CA TYR A 97 -6.99 -4.21 2.70
C TYR A 97 -6.57 -2.78 3.02
N LEU A 98 -6.86 -1.90 2.07
CA LEU A 98 -6.88 -0.46 2.25
C LEU A 98 -8.31 -0.05 2.53
N THR A 99 -8.54 0.59 3.68
CA THR A 99 -9.86 1.01 4.14
C THR A 99 -9.84 2.49 4.43
N LEU A 100 -10.74 3.25 3.81
CA LEU A 100 -11.10 4.57 4.24
C LEU A 100 -12.41 4.46 5.02
N ARG A 101 -12.44 5.01 6.23
CA ARG A 101 -13.68 5.12 7.02
C ARG A 101 -13.79 6.49 7.64
N SER A 102 -14.98 7.07 7.59
CA SER A 102 -15.41 8.13 8.49
C SER A 102 -16.33 7.48 9.49
N ARG A 103 -15.94 7.42 10.76
CA ARG A 103 -16.88 7.03 11.82
C ARG A 103 -17.59 8.29 12.27
N ASP A 104 -18.90 8.22 12.45
CA ASP A 104 -19.69 9.37 12.92
C ASP A 104 -19.09 9.93 14.21
N GLY A 105 -18.61 11.17 14.16
CA GLY A 105 -17.94 11.86 15.28
C GLY A 105 -16.42 11.67 15.39
N ASP A 106 -15.82 10.81 14.57
CA ASP A 106 -14.37 10.62 14.47
C ASP A 106 -13.82 11.24 13.16
N TRP A 107 -12.54 11.62 13.17
CA TRP A 107 -11.86 12.08 11.96
C TRP A 107 -11.79 10.95 10.92
N PRO A 108 -11.93 11.23 9.62
CA PRO A 108 -11.71 10.22 8.60
C PRO A 108 -10.30 9.64 8.74
N GLU A 109 -10.16 8.33 8.56
CA GLU A 109 -8.87 7.65 8.59
C GLU A 109 -8.69 6.74 7.38
N LEU A 110 -7.48 6.73 6.84
CA LEU A 110 -7.03 5.74 5.87
C LEU A 110 -6.20 4.68 6.60
N ARG A 111 -6.58 3.41 6.45
CA ARG A 111 -5.97 2.28 7.16
C ARG A 111 -5.54 1.21 6.18
N LEU A 112 -4.32 0.72 6.31
CA LEU A 112 -3.80 -0.43 5.60
C LEU A 112 -3.55 -1.56 6.60
N GLU A 113 -4.19 -2.71 6.39
CA GLU A 113 -4.02 -3.87 7.26
C GLU A 113 -3.95 -5.18 6.47
N GLY A 114 -3.09 -6.09 6.88
CA GLY A 114 -2.94 -7.35 6.15
C GLY A 114 -1.82 -8.22 6.67
N ASP A 115 -1.66 -9.35 6.00
CA ASP A 115 -0.56 -10.29 6.22
C ASP A 115 0.64 -9.90 5.35
N TYR A 116 1.85 -10.17 5.84
CA TYR A 116 3.05 -10.10 5.00
C TYR A 116 3.81 -11.41 4.97
N ALA A 117 4.54 -11.62 3.88
CA ALA A 117 5.60 -12.62 3.81
C ALA A 117 6.94 -11.91 3.73
N ALA A 118 7.92 -12.42 4.48
CA ALA A 118 9.25 -11.87 4.51
C ALA A 118 9.91 -11.85 3.12
N PRO A 119 10.91 -10.96 2.92
CA PRO A 119 11.90 -11.08 1.86
C PRO A 119 12.40 -12.52 1.72
N THR A 120 12.66 -12.96 0.49
CA THR A 120 13.25 -14.28 0.20
C THR A 120 14.68 -14.12 -0.33
N GLY A 121 15.44 -15.21 -0.37
CA GLY A 121 16.84 -15.18 -0.80
C GLY A 121 17.79 -14.72 0.29
N SER A 122 18.99 -14.26 -0.10
CA SER A 122 20.06 -13.86 0.83
C SER A 122 19.65 -12.70 1.73
N ILE A 123 18.89 -11.73 1.23
CA ILE A 123 18.35 -10.61 2.03
C ILE A 123 17.43 -11.13 3.13
N GLY A 124 16.50 -12.03 2.79
CA GLY A 124 15.62 -12.67 3.77
C GLY A 124 16.39 -13.46 4.82
N ALA A 125 17.41 -14.22 4.40
CA ALA A 125 18.24 -15.02 5.28
C ALA A 125 19.14 -14.18 6.21
N ALA A 126 19.54 -12.98 5.79
CA ALA A 126 20.40 -12.08 6.57
C ALA A 126 19.63 -11.31 7.66
N LEU A 127 18.31 -11.16 7.52
CA LEU A 127 17.48 -10.40 8.46
C LEU A 127 16.84 -11.33 9.50
N GLY A 128 16.95 -10.97 10.78
CA GLY A 128 16.19 -11.61 11.85
C GLY A 128 14.69 -11.28 11.77
N PRO A 129 13.80 -12.05 12.42
CA PRO A 129 12.35 -11.86 12.34
C PRO A 129 11.87 -10.44 12.68
N SER A 130 12.45 -9.81 13.70
CA SER A 130 12.11 -8.43 14.08
C SER A 130 12.49 -7.40 13.01
N GLN A 131 13.62 -7.62 12.32
CA GLN A 131 14.06 -6.73 11.23
C GLN A 131 13.20 -6.91 9.98
N GLN A 132 12.80 -8.15 9.67
CA GLN A 132 11.85 -8.43 8.60
C GLN A 132 10.48 -7.77 8.87
N HIS A 133 10.00 -7.85 10.12
CA HIS A 133 8.77 -7.18 10.51
C HIS A 133 8.89 -5.66 10.42
N ALA A 134 9.99 -5.08 10.92
CA ALA A 134 10.23 -3.65 10.83
C ALA A 134 10.29 -3.15 9.38
N LEU A 135 10.95 -3.90 8.49
CA LEU A 135 10.98 -3.60 7.06
C LEU A 135 9.58 -3.65 6.44
N ALA A 136 8.79 -4.67 6.76
CA ALA A 136 7.44 -4.80 6.24
C ALA A 136 6.50 -3.70 6.78
N ALA A 137 6.63 -3.34 8.05
CA ALA A 137 5.89 -2.21 8.63
C ALA A 137 6.32 -0.88 7.99
N ALA A 138 7.60 -0.70 7.67
CA ALA A 138 8.09 0.46 6.93
C ALA A 138 7.51 0.50 5.50
N ALA A 139 7.47 -0.63 4.80
CA ALA A 139 6.87 -0.75 3.47
C ALA A 139 5.39 -0.37 3.47
N ALA A 140 4.62 -0.90 4.43
CA ALA A 140 3.18 -0.62 4.56
C ALA A 140 2.92 0.86 4.88
N ARG A 141 3.73 1.46 5.77
CA ARG A 141 3.63 2.89 6.08
C ARG A 141 3.99 3.77 4.90
N GLY A 142 5.07 3.46 4.18
CA GLY A 142 5.46 4.19 2.97
C GLY A 142 4.36 4.16 1.91
N PHE A 143 3.85 2.96 1.61
CA PHE A 143 2.72 2.80 0.69
C PHE A 143 1.49 3.62 1.12
N LEU A 144 1.10 3.51 2.39
CA LEU A 144 -0.06 4.22 2.92
C LEU A 144 0.13 5.74 2.85
N HIS A 145 1.32 6.22 3.21
CA HIS A 145 1.67 7.63 3.15
C HIS A 145 1.57 8.17 1.72
N ASP A 146 2.05 7.42 0.72
CA ASP A 146 2.03 7.82 -0.69
C ASP A 146 0.60 7.89 -1.24
N VAL A 147 -0.24 6.93 -0.85
CA VAL A 147 -1.68 6.97 -1.16
C VAL A 147 -2.33 8.17 -0.49
N PHE A 148 -2.06 8.39 0.79
CA PHE A 148 -2.60 9.51 1.55
C PHE A 148 -2.22 10.85 0.91
N ALA A 149 -0.94 11.06 0.59
CA ALA A 149 -0.43 12.25 -0.08
C ALA A 149 -1.18 12.55 -1.39
N LYS A 150 -1.37 11.53 -2.24
CA LYS A 150 -2.17 11.69 -3.47
C LYS A 150 -3.64 12.03 -3.19
N LEU A 151 -4.26 11.39 -2.21
CA LEU A 151 -5.65 11.64 -1.86
C LEU A 151 -5.89 13.09 -1.38
N ILE A 152 -4.92 13.68 -0.68
CA ILE A 152 -5.00 15.07 -0.23
C ILE A 152 -4.46 16.08 -1.26
N GLY A 153 -3.83 15.61 -2.34
CA GLY A 153 -3.27 16.46 -3.40
C GLY A 153 -1.90 17.06 -3.06
N ASP A 154 -1.12 16.39 -2.21
CA ASP A 154 0.27 16.76 -1.95
C ASP A 154 1.19 16.05 -2.96
N ASP A 155 1.60 16.77 -4.01
CA ASP A 155 2.50 16.27 -5.07
C ASP A 155 3.97 16.13 -4.60
N ARG A 156 4.25 16.15 -3.29
CA ARG A 156 5.62 16.04 -2.72
C ARG A 156 6.07 14.61 -2.37
N ALA A 157 5.30 13.58 -2.74
CA ALA A 157 5.62 12.18 -2.41
C ALA A 157 6.71 11.56 -3.28
#